data_AF-A0A536AQ61-F1
#
_entry.id   AF-A0A536AQ61-F1
#
_cell.length_a   1.000
_cell.length_b   1.000
_cell.length_c   1.000
_cell.angle_alpha   90.00
_cell.angle_beta   90.00
_cell.angle_gamma   90.00
#
_symmetry.space_group_name_H-M   'P 1'
#
loop_
_entity.id
_entity.type
_entity.pdbx_description
1 polymer ?
#
loop_
_entity_poly.entity_id
_entity_poly.type
_entity_poly.pdbx_seq_one_letter_code
_entity_poly.pdbx_strand_id
1 'polypeptide(L)'
;MTEDFLDTTSACHEDARAIVLTKVAIERAVATDVPALKALGVKTLTPVELVERALERAATDRPADAEARAAAALLSRLPTVLCHGELACTHARLTARGVILMEWRRAYLGCGLLDIAELTEDVRRFTGEDPGDRLFGYYGELIGITINKELARASRLVSQMSRTANTDQNSPEGR
;
A
#
# COMPACT_ATOMS: atom_id res chain seq x y z
N MET A 1 13.56 -14.85 23.18
CA MET A 1 14.19 -15.20 21.89
C MET A 1 13.88 -14.08 20.93
N THR A 2 14.85 -13.24 20.65
CA THR A 2 14.78 -12.19 19.61
C THR A 2 15.28 -12.82 18.31
N GLU A 3 14.42 -12.95 17.32
CA GLU A 3 14.82 -13.36 15.97
C GLU A 3 15.60 -12.21 15.34
N ASP A 4 16.78 -12.51 14.79
CA ASP A 4 17.60 -11.52 14.08
C ASP A 4 17.14 -11.49 12.62
N PHE A 5 16.51 -10.38 12.22
CA PHE A 5 15.86 -10.25 10.91
C PHE A 5 16.80 -9.78 9.80
N LEU A 6 18.05 -9.42 10.14
CA LEU A 6 19.02 -8.87 9.19
C LEU A 6 19.44 -9.89 8.13
N ASP A 7 19.42 -11.18 8.45
CA ASP A 7 19.83 -12.27 7.54
C ASP A 7 18.66 -13.02 6.89
N THR A 8 17.42 -12.54 7.07
CA THR A 8 16.24 -13.25 6.53
C THR A 8 15.91 -12.84 5.09
N THR A 9 15.63 -13.83 4.24
CA THR A 9 15.29 -13.65 2.83
C THR A 9 13.97 -12.88 2.68
N SER A 10 13.87 -12.00 1.68
CA SER A 10 12.59 -11.35 1.36
C SER A 10 11.54 -12.38 0.95
N ALA A 11 10.31 -12.25 1.46
CA ALA A 11 9.20 -13.12 1.10
C ALA A 11 8.83 -13.09 -0.40
N CYS A 12 9.26 -12.06 -1.13
CA CYS A 12 9.07 -11.99 -2.59
C CYS A 12 9.92 -12.99 -3.38
N HIS A 13 10.92 -13.63 -2.79
CA HIS A 13 11.66 -14.71 -3.45
C HIS A 13 10.83 -15.99 -3.63
N GLU A 14 9.81 -16.18 -2.79
CA GLU A 14 8.97 -17.39 -2.83
C GLU A 14 7.56 -17.08 -3.35
N ASP A 15 6.72 -16.46 -2.52
CA ASP A 15 5.32 -16.21 -2.87
C ASP A 15 4.83 -14.86 -2.31
N ALA A 16 4.68 -13.88 -3.19
CA ALA A 16 4.13 -12.57 -2.84
C ALA A 16 2.70 -12.65 -2.28
N ARG A 17 1.94 -13.73 -2.53
CA ARG A 17 0.63 -13.94 -1.90
C ARG A 17 0.74 -14.13 -0.39
N ALA A 18 1.84 -14.68 0.13
CA ALA A 18 2.05 -14.80 1.57
C ALA A 18 2.15 -13.43 2.26
N ILE A 19 2.66 -12.41 1.55
CA ILE A 19 2.69 -11.01 2.01
C ILE A 19 1.27 -10.46 2.10
N VAL A 20 0.45 -10.66 1.06
CA VAL A 20 -0.96 -10.23 1.03
C VAL A 20 -1.77 -10.91 2.13
N LEU A 21 -1.58 -12.22 2.32
CA LEU A 21 -2.24 -12.99 3.38
C LEU A 21 -1.90 -12.43 4.76
N THR A 22 -0.62 -12.15 5.01
CA THR A 22 -0.14 -11.60 6.28
C THR A 22 -0.69 -10.19 6.52
N LYS A 23 -0.70 -9.35 5.49
CA LYS A 23 -1.34 -8.02 5.55
C LYS A 23 -2.81 -8.13 5.98
N VAL A 24 -3.59 -9.01 5.34
CA VAL A 24 -5.01 -9.16 5.69
C VAL A 24 -5.19 -9.71 7.11
N ALA A 25 -4.32 -10.62 7.56
CA ALA A 25 -4.35 -11.10 8.93
C ALA A 25 -4.15 -9.96 9.94
N ILE A 26 -3.21 -9.05 9.67
CA ILE A 26 -2.97 -7.87 10.50
C ILE A 26 -4.15 -6.91 10.45
N GLU A 27 -4.68 -6.59 9.27
CA GLU A 27 -5.87 -5.74 9.11
C GLU A 27 -7.04 -6.24 9.95
N ARG A 28 -7.30 -7.55 9.92
CA ARG A 28 -8.37 -8.18 10.71
C ARG A 28 -8.08 -8.16 12.21
N ALA A 29 -6.84 -8.42 12.61
CA ALA A 29 -6.45 -8.45 14.02
C ALA A 29 -6.66 -7.10 14.70
N VAL A 30 -6.43 -5.99 13.99
CA VAL A 30 -6.54 -4.62 14.53
C VAL A 30 -7.85 -3.92 14.18
N ALA A 31 -8.78 -4.60 13.50
CA ALA A 31 -10.01 -3.98 12.98
C ALA A 31 -10.87 -3.35 14.08
N THR A 32 -10.87 -3.94 15.29
CA THR A 32 -11.60 -3.41 16.46
C THR A 32 -10.84 -2.32 17.20
N ASP A 33 -9.56 -2.13 16.91
CA ASP A 33 -8.65 -1.25 17.67
C ASP A 33 -8.45 0.12 17.00
N VAL A 34 -9.27 0.46 16.00
CA VAL A 34 -9.19 1.74 15.28
C VAL A 34 -9.14 2.97 16.21
N PRO A 35 -9.97 3.08 17.28
CA PRO A 35 -9.86 4.19 18.22
C PRO A 35 -8.51 4.25 18.94
N ALA A 36 -7.96 3.09 19.34
CA ALA A 36 -6.66 3.00 20.00
C ALA A 36 -5.52 3.38 19.05
N LEU A 37 -5.55 2.88 17.80
CA LEU A 37 -4.58 3.25 16.76
C LEU A 37 -4.56 4.76 16.53
N LYS A 38 -5.74 5.40 16.45
CA LYS A 38 -5.84 6.87 16.35
C LYS A 38 -5.24 7.58 17.56
N ALA A 39 -5.50 7.09 18.77
CA ALA A 39 -4.94 7.65 20.01
C ALA A 39 -3.40 7.53 20.07
N LEU A 40 -2.84 6.48 19.47
CA LEU A 40 -1.40 6.27 19.30
C LEU A 40 -0.78 7.09 18.14
N GLY A 41 -1.58 7.92 17.46
CA GLY A 41 -1.11 8.83 16.41
C GLY A 41 -1.15 8.25 14.99
N VAL A 42 -1.77 7.09 14.77
CA VAL A 42 -1.98 6.56 13.42
C VAL A 42 -2.97 7.47 12.68
N LYS A 43 -2.48 8.12 11.63
CA LYS A 43 -3.26 9.09 10.84
C LYS A 43 -4.35 8.37 10.05
N THR A 44 -5.48 9.04 9.83
CA THR A 44 -6.45 8.62 8.81
C THR A 44 -6.18 9.41 7.53
N LEU A 45 -6.01 8.71 6.41
CA LEU A 45 -5.76 9.31 5.10
C LEU A 45 -6.67 8.64 4.07
N THR A 46 -7.62 9.40 3.56
CA THR A 46 -8.49 8.97 2.46
C THR A 46 -7.74 9.03 1.13
N PRO A 47 -8.14 8.22 0.13
CA PRO A 47 -7.60 8.35 -1.22
C PRO A 47 -7.69 9.76 -1.79
N VAL A 48 -8.76 10.51 -1.46
CA VAL A 48 -8.94 11.90 -1.91
C VAL A 48 -7.89 12.82 -1.27
N GLU A 49 -7.68 12.74 0.04
CA GLU A 49 -6.65 13.54 0.72
C GLU A 49 -5.23 13.21 0.20
N LEU A 50 -4.97 11.95 -0.16
CA LEU A 50 -3.69 11.56 -0.76
C LEU A 50 -3.49 12.22 -2.13
N VAL A 51 -4.52 12.22 -2.97
CA VAL A 51 -4.49 12.89 -4.28
C VAL A 51 -4.35 14.40 -4.12
N GLU A 52 -5.18 15.05 -3.32
CA GLU A 52 -5.10 16.52 -3.17
C GLU A 52 -3.74 16.96 -2.64
N ARG A 53 -3.15 16.25 -1.66
CA ARG A 53 -1.78 16.55 -1.20
C ARG A 53 -0.72 16.39 -2.28
N ALA A 54 -0.90 15.45 -3.21
CA ALA A 54 0.00 15.28 -4.35
C ALA A 54 -0.17 16.40 -5.37
N LEU A 55 -1.40 16.86 -5.60
CA LEU A 55 -1.73 17.93 -6.53
C LEU A 55 -1.30 19.32 -6.03
N GLU A 56 -1.52 19.61 -4.75
CA GLU A 56 -1.03 20.84 -4.09
C GLU A 56 0.49 21.03 -4.29
N ARG A 57 1.24 19.93 -4.36
CA ARG A 57 2.70 19.94 -4.58
C ARG A 57 3.09 20.13 -6.04
N ALA A 58 2.25 19.77 -6.99
CA ALA A 58 2.57 19.79 -8.43
C ALA A 58 2.45 21.19 -9.07
N ALA A 59 1.88 22.18 -8.36
CA ALA A 59 1.76 23.59 -8.74
C ALA A 59 1.09 23.90 -10.11
N THR A 60 0.54 22.90 -10.82
CA THR A 60 -0.13 23.06 -12.12
C THR A 60 -1.29 22.07 -12.24
N ASP A 61 -2.50 22.56 -12.53
CA ASP A 61 -3.66 21.72 -12.83
C ASP A 61 -3.51 21.08 -14.22
N ARG A 62 -3.56 19.75 -14.27
CA ARG A 62 -3.46 18.93 -15.48
C ARG A 62 -4.73 18.10 -15.66
N PRO A 63 -5.09 17.71 -16.90
CA PRO A 63 -6.21 16.79 -17.14
C PRO A 63 -6.11 15.46 -16.36
N ALA A 64 -4.90 14.98 -16.11
CA ALA A 64 -4.64 13.79 -15.29
C ALA A 64 -5.14 13.92 -13.84
N ASP A 65 -5.28 15.15 -13.34
CA ASP A 65 -5.68 15.43 -11.97
C ASP A 65 -7.18 15.15 -11.76
N ALA A 66 -8.01 15.40 -12.79
CA ALA A 66 -9.43 15.03 -12.77
C ALA A 66 -9.62 13.50 -12.74
N GLU A 67 -8.80 12.76 -13.50
CA GLU A 67 -8.82 11.29 -13.48
C GLU A 67 -8.37 10.74 -12.11
N ALA A 68 -7.32 11.31 -11.52
CA ALA A 68 -6.84 10.94 -10.20
C ALA A 68 -7.91 11.19 -9.11
N ARG A 69 -8.61 12.33 -9.17
CA ARG A 69 -9.74 12.63 -8.26
C ARG A 69 -10.89 11.64 -8.42
N ALA A 70 -11.26 11.30 -9.65
CA ALA A 70 -12.30 10.30 -9.90
C ALA A 70 -11.91 8.91 -9.38
N ALA A 71 -10.66 8.49 -9.61
CA ALA A 71 -10.11 7.25 -9.07
C ALA A 71 -10.12 7.24 -7.53
N ALA A 72 -9.69 8.34 -6.89
CA ALA A 72 -9.73 8.48 -5.44
C ALA A 72 -11.16 8.42 -4.88
N ALA A 73 -12.13 9.07 -5.53
CA ALA A 73 -13.52 9.01 -5.15
C ALA A 73 -14.09 7.58 -5.23
N LEU A 74 -13.70 6.81 -6.26
CA LEU A 74 -14.07 5.41 -6.39
C LEU A 74 -13.49 4.57 -5.23
N LEU A 75 -12.20 4.71 -4.95
CA LEU A 75 -11.52 3.96 -3.87
C LEU A 75 -12.02 4.32 -2.48
N SER A 76 -12.51 5.55 -2.28
CA SER A 76 -13.04 6.02 -1.00
C SER A 76 -14.34 5.33 -0.58
N ARG A 77 -14.96 4.56 -1.48
CA ARG A 77 -16.13 3.72 -1.18
C ARG A 77 -15.77 2.40 -0.50
N LEU A 78 -14.49 2.05 -0.48
CA LEU A 78 -14.01 0.81 0.14
C LEU A 78 -13.81 0.97 1.65
N PRO A 79 -13.84 -0.13 2.42
CA PRO A 79 -13.58 -0.09 3.85
C PRO A 79 -12.23 0.56 4.19
N THR A 80 -12.21 1.30 5.30
CA THR A 80 -10.97 1.82 5.88
C THR A 80 -10.31 0.71 6.71
N VAL A 81 -9.04 0.43 6.41
CA VAL A 81 -8.20 -0.58 7.07
C VAL A 81 -6.87 0.02 7.49
N LEU A 82 -6.09 -0.72 8.29
CA LEU A 82 -4.69 -0.37 8.53
C LEU A 82 -3.86 -0.63 7.27
N CYS A 83 -3.43 0.44 6.63
CA CYS A 83 -2.44 0.42 5.57
C CYS A 83 -1.03 0.44 6.17
N HIS A 84 -0.13 -0.32 5.58
CA HIS A 84 1.31 -0.30 5.86
C HIS A 84 1.93 1.01 5.39
N GLY A 85 1.50 1.51 4.23
CA GLY A 85 1.91 2.79 3.64
C GLY A 85 3.28 2.81 2.98
N GLU A 86 3.99 1.67 2.98
CA GLU A 86 5.22 1.38 2.22
C GLU A 86 5.33 -0.15 2.05
N LEU A 87 4.28 -0.80 1.52
CA LEU A 87 4.28 -2.28 1.43
C LEU A 87 5.17 -2.74 0.28
N ALA A 88 6.38 -3.18 0.62
CA ALA A 88 7.41 -3.56 -0.34
C ALA A 88 8.06 -4.90 0.03
N CYS A 89 8.68 -5.56 -0.94
CA CYS A 89 9.47 -6.77 -0.78
C CYS A 89 10.60 -6.58 0.25
N THR A 90 11.22 -5.41 0.27
CA THR A 90 12.25 -5.05 1.26
C THR A 90 11.73 -4.93 2.69
N HIS A 91 10.42 -4.83 2.91
CA HIS A 91 9.77 -4.77 4.22
C HIS A 91 9.06 -6.07 4.62
N ALA A 92 9.08 -7.09 3.75
CA ALA A 92 8.54 -8.42 4.03
C ALA A 92 9.66 -9.44 4.21
N ARG A 93 9.76 -10.06 5.39
CA ARG A 93 10.74 -11.11 5.68
C ARG A 93 10.07 -12.46 5.79
N LEU A 94 10.68 -13.47 5.16
CA LEU A 94 10.29 -14.85 5.34
C LEU A 94 10.99 -15.42 6.57
N THR A 95 10.21 -16.08 7.42
CA THR A 95 10.70 -16.79 8.60
C THR A 95 10.17 -18.23 8.60
N ALA A 96 10.69 -19.07 9.49
CA ALA A 96 10.16 -20.41 9.70
C ALA A 96 8.67 -20.44 10.12
N ARG A 97 8.14 -19.32 10.62
CA ARG A 97 6.75 -19.17 11.07
C ARG A 97 5.84 -18.48 10.04
N GLY A 98 6.38 -18.08 8.89
CA GLY A 98 5.67 -17.34 7.85
C GLY A 98 6.27 -15.95 7.62
N VAL A 99 5.48 -15.06 7.03
CA VAL A 99 5.94 -13.72 6.65
C VAL A 99 5.77 -12.75 7.82
N ILE A 100 6.77 -11.89 8.02
CA ILE A 100 6.71 -10.75 8.93
C ILE A 100 6.81 -9.48 8.09
N LEU A 101 5.87 -8.56 8.33
CA LEU A 101 5.91 -7.21 7.76
C LEU A 101 6.57 -6.27 8.77
N MET A 102 7.58 -5.53 8.33
CA MET A 102 8.39 -4.61 9.15
C MET A 102 8.22 -3.17 8.67
N GLU A 103 8.81 -2.18 9.36
CA GLU A 103 8.80 -0.77 8.92
C GLU A 103 7.40 -0.10 8.87
N TRP A 104 6.60 -0.32 9.91
CA TRP A 104 5.26 0.27 10.09
C TRP A 104 5.23 1.79 10.38
N ARG A 105 6.37 2.48 10.33
CA ARG A 105 6.49 3.92 10.65
C ARG A 105 5.62 4.83 9.77
N ARG A 106 5.20 4.34 8.60
CA ARG A 106 4.30 5.05 7.66
C ARG A 106 2.87 4.52 7.66
N ALA A 107 2.52 3.67 8.62
CA ALA A 107 1.19 3.12 8.71
C ALA A 107 0.14 4.22 8.87
N TYR A 108 -1.00 4.01 8.23
CA TYR A 108 -2.14 4.91 8.30
C TYR A 108 -3.44 4.12 8.14
N LEU A 109 -4.56 4.71 8.56
CA LEU A 109 -5.89 4.17 8.32
C LEU A 109 -6.41 4.69 6.99
N GLY A 110 -6.69 3.82 6.03
CA GLY A 110 -7.14 4.22 4.69
C GLY A 110 -7.54 3.04 3.79
N CYS A 111 -7.31 3.17 2.49
CA CYS A 111 -7.70 2.17 1.49
C CYS A 111 -6.62 1.09 1.32
N GLY A 112 -6.93 -0.15 1.69
CA GLY A 112 -5.98 -1.28 1.64
C GLY A 112 -5.47 -1.63 0.24
N LEU A 113 -6.23 -1.31 -0.82
CA LEU A 113 -5.79 -1.52 -2.21
C LEU A 113 -4.56 -0.69 -2.59
N LEU A 114 -4.27 0.40 -1.89
CA LEU A 114 -3.09 1.23 -2.17
C LEU A 114 -1.79 0.49 -1.84
N ASP A 115 -1.76 -0.26 -0.74
CA ASP A 115 -0.64 -1.14 -0.39
C ASP A 115 -0.49 -2.27 -1.42
N ILE A 116 -1.60 -2.83 -1.93
CA ILE A 116 -1.56 -3.89 -2.94
C ILE A 116 -1.02 -3.35 -4.27
N ALA A 117 -1.40 -2.13 -4.65
CA ALA A 117 -0.84 -1.47 -5.82
C ALA A 117 0.66 -1.20 -5.68
N GLU A 118 1.11 -0.82 -4.48
CA GLU A 118 2.53 -0.63 -4.19
C GLU A 118 3.30 -1.95 -4.26
N LEU A 119 2.82 -2.99 -3.58
CA LEU A 119 3.44 -4.32 -3.59
C LEU A 119 3.49 -4.92 -5.00
N THR A 120 2.42 -4.76 -5.79
CA THR A 120 2.37 -5.26 -7.18
C THR A 120 3.48 -4.64 -8.03
N GLU A 121 3.69 -3.32 -7.88
CA GLU A 121 4.76 -2.61 -8.56
C GLU A 121 6.14 -3.04 -8.07
N ASP A 122 6.29 -3.25 -6.76
CA ASP A 122 7.56 -3.64 -6.16
C ASP A 122 7.96 -5.07 -6.53
N VAL A 123 7.01 -6.01 -6.49
CA VAL A 123 7.19 -7.39 -6.98
C VAL A 123 7.64 -7.39 -8.44
N ARG A 124 7.03 -6.57 -9.30
CA ARG A 124 7.43 -6.46 -10.71
C ARG A 124 8.88 -6.01 -10.85
N ARG A 125 9.32 -5.03 -10.05
CA ARG A 125 10.71 -4.55 -10.05
C ARG A 125 11.67 -5.61 -9.50
N PHE A 126 11.21 -6.37 -8.50
CA PHE A 126 11.98 -7.37 -7.81
C PHE A 126 12.23 -8.63 -8.67
N THR A 127 11.19 -9.15 -9.33
CA THR A 127 11.26 -10.38 -10.12
C THR A 127 11.51 -10.14 -11.61
N GLY A 128 11.22 -8.95 -12.11
CA GLY A 128 11.18 -8.64 -13.54
C GLY A 128 9.91 -9.10 -14.26
N GLU A 129 8.97 -9.75 -13.56
CA GLU A 129 7.72 -10.26 -14.12
C GLU A 129 6.53 -9.42 -13.67
N ASP A 130 5.58 -9.15 -14.58
CA ASP A 130 4.35 -8.44 -14.20
C ASP A 130 3.35 -9.40 -13.52
N PRO A 131 3.04 -9.24 -12.22
CA PRO A 131 2.02 -10.04 -11.55
C PRO A 131 0.60 -9.73 -12.08
N GLY A 132 0.40 -8.64 -12.83
CA GLY A 132 -0.88 -8.20 -13.36
C GLY A 132 -1.87 -7.86 -12.25
N ASP A 133 -3.12 -8.33 -12.38
CA ASP A 133 -4.17 -8.12 -11.39
C ASP A 133 -4.24 -9.26 -10.34
N ARG A 134 -3.31 -10.21 -10.34
CA ARG A 134 -3.39 -11.42 -9.49
C ARG A 134 -3.42 -11.11 -7.99
N LEU A 135 -2.56 -10.20 -7.53
CA LEU A 135 -2.50 -9.82 -6.10
C LEU A 135 -3.74 -9.03 -5.67
N PHE A 136 -4.32 -8.23 -6.57
CA PHE A 136 -5.60 -7.55 -6.34
C PHE A 136 -6.75 -8.52 -6.18
N GLY A 137 -6.84 -9.52 -7.08
CA GLY A 137 -7.84 -10.57 -6.99
C GLY A 137 -7.73 -11.36 -5.69
N TYR A 138 -6.51 -11.75 -5.31
CA TYR A 138 -6.27 -12.50 -4.07
C TYR A 138 -6.60 -11.68 -2.81
N TYR A 139 -6.22 -10.40 -2.76
CA TYR A 139 -6.62 -9.51 -1.67
C TYR A 139 -8.15 -9.41 -1.57
N GLY A 140 -8.83 -9.22 -2.71
CA GLY A 140 -10.28 -9.18 -2.82
C GLY A 140 -10.97 -10.41 -2.26
N GLU A 141 -10.52 -11.59 -2.68
CA GLU A 141 -11.01 -12.88 -2.18
C GLU A 141 -10.91 -12.96 -0.65
N LEU A 142 -9.75 -12.60 -0.11
CA LEU A 142 -9.53 -12.62 1.34
C LEU A 142 -10.43 -11.64 2.08
N ILE A 143 -10.77 -10.47 1.53
CA ILE A 143 -11.66 -9.51 2.21
C ILE A 143 -13.14 -9.66 1.84
N GLY A 144 -13.49 -10.63 0.98
CA GLY A 144 -14.87 -10.88 0.54
C GLY A 144 -15.41 -9.83 -0.44
N ILE A 145 -14.54 -9.16 -1.21
CA ILE A 145 -14.91 -8.13 -2.20
C ILE A 145 -14.34 -8.50 -3.57
N THR A 146 -15.17 -8.45 -4.62
CA THR A 146 -14.67 -8.58 -5.99
C THR A 146 -13.94 -7.31 -6.43
N ILE A 147 -12.62 -7.42 -6.64
CA ILE A 147 -11.81 -6.32 -7.19
C ILE A 147 -11.82 -6.43 -8.72
N ASN A 148 -12.55 -5.52 -9.37
CA ASN A 148 -12.60 -5.45 -10.83
C ASN A 148 -11.39 -4.67 -11.40
N LYS A 149 -11.24 -4.68 -12.72
CA LYS A 149 -10.15 -3.98 -13.42
C LYS A 149 -10.14 -2.47 -13.16
N GLU A 150 -11.31 -1.88 -12.96
CA GLU A 150 -11.46 -0.45 -12.68
C GLU A 150 -10.85 -0.08 -11.32
N LEU A 151 -11.12 -0.87 -10.27
CA LEU A 151 -10.55 -0.69 -8.93
C LEU A 151 -9.04 -0.94 -8.92
N ALA A 152 -8.56 -1.96 -9.64
CA ALA A 152 -7.13 -2.21 -9.81
C ALA A 152 -6.43 -1.06 -10.55
N ARG A 153 -7.06 -0.49 -11.58
CA ARG A 153 -6.53 0.69 -12.30
C ARG A 153 -6.53 1.93 -11.42
N ALA A 154 -7.62 2.20 -10.70
CA ALA A 154 -7.77 3.35 -9.81
C ALA A 154 -6.72 3.35 -8.69
N SER A 155 -6.50 2.20 -8.05
CA SER A 155 -5.50 2.04 -7.00
C SER A 155 -4.07 2.24 -7.49
N ARG A 156 -3.71 1.73 -8.67
CA ARG A 156 -2.41 2.02 -9.31
C ARG A 156 -2.22 3.52 -9.58
N LEU A 157 -3.23 4.19 -10.12
CA LEU A 157 -3.18 5.62 -10.42
C LEU A 157 -2.96 6.45 -9.14
N VAL A 158 -3.75 6.20 -8.08
CA VAL A 158 -3.62 6.93 -6.81
C VAL A 158 -2.29 6.62 -6.12
N SER A 159 -1.83 5.36 -6.14
CA SER A 159 -0.53 4.96 -5.60
C SER A 159 0.64 5.64 -6.32
N GLN A 160 0.58 5.73 -7.66
CA GLN A 160 1.59 6.42 -8.46
C GLN A 160 1.64 7.91 -8.12
N MET A 161 0.49 8.57 -8.04
CA MET A 161 0.41 9.99 -7.73
C MET A 161 0.96 10.32 -6.34
N SER A 162 0.61 9.50 -5.35
CA SER A 162 1.08 9.65 -3.97
C SER A 162 2.60 9.47 -3.85
N ARG A 163 3.21 8.62 -4.69
CA ARG A 163 4.66 8.36 -4.69
C ARG A 163 5.47 9.45 -5.36
N THR A 164 5.06 9.93 -6.55
CA THR A 164 5.76 11.03 -7.24
C THR A 164 5.88 12.25 -6.34
N ALA A 165 4.81 12.57 -5.62
CA ALA A 165 4.78 13.66 -4.64
C ALA A 165 5.73 13.49 -3.43
N ASN A 166 6.17 12.27 -3.10
CA ASN A 166 7.13 12.00 -2.01
C ASN A 166 8.59 11.96 -2.50
N THR A 167 8.85 11.56 -3.75
CA THR A 167 10.20 11.54 -4.31
C THR A 167 10.76 12.95 -4.49
N ASP A 168 9.91 13.91 -4.84
CA ASP A 168 10.31 15.33 -5.00
C ASP A 168 10.75 15.97 -3.66
N GLN A 169 10.45 15.36 -2.51
CA GLN A 169 10.94 15.81 -1.20
C GLN A 169 12.36 15.32 -0.86
N ASN A 170 12.86 14.28 -1.54
CA ASN A 170 14.15 13.65 -1.25
C ASN A 170 15.25 13.98 -2.28
N SER A 171 14.98 14.87 -3.23
CA SER A 171 16.06 15.45 -4.04
C SER A 171 16.89 16.35 -3.13
N PRO A 172 18.20 16.11 -2.97
CA PRO A 172 19.06 17.02 -2.22
C PRO A 172 19.15 18.31 -3.03
N GLU A 173 18.41 19.33 -2.64
CA GLU A 173 18.79 20.70 -2.95
C GLU A 173 20.17 20.94 -2.33
N GLY A 174 21.20 21.01 -3.18
CA GLY A 174 22.55 21.44 -2.80
C GLY A 174 23.64 20.38 -2.94
N ARG A 175 24.28 20.39 -4.11
CA ARG A 175 25.74 20.36 -4.19
C ARG A 175 26.20 21.44 -5.15
#